data_AF-A0A6L8DY37-F1
#
_entry.id   AF-A0A6L8DY37-F1
#
_cell.length_a   1.000
_cell.length_b   1.000
_cell.length_c   1.000
_cell.angle_alpha   90.00
_cell.angle_beta   90.00
_cell.angle_gamma   90.00
#
_symmetry.space_group_name_H-M   'P 1'
#
loop_
_entity.id
_entity.type
_entity.pdbx_description
1 polymer ?
#
loop_
_entity_poly.entity_id
_entity_poly.type
_entity_poly.pdbx_seq_one_letter_code
_entity_poly.pdbx_strand_id
1 'polypeptide(L)'
;MRSRSRLLLCGLVGGVVLWCTALAATPYTLRHGAAGGALVAGSAVYLVASAVCHQRADRSFHPWGVQLPVCGRCAGLYAGALLGICAAGFSRRRNSQRDRKFAQGVCAAGVSHRRNSQRDRKFAQGLPGAGRSFRGRTAGRVLAAAALPTAATVLLEAGGLVDPGNLGRAASAVPLGVAACAFVAGVIRGKVH
;
A
#
# COMPACT_ATOMS: atom_id res chain seq x y z
N MET A 1 -12.01 -16.29 -13.33
CA MET A 1 -10.75 -15.82 -12.69
C MET A 1 -10.70 -14.32 -12.45
N ARG A 2 -11.01 -13.47 -13.45
CA ARG A 2 -10.89 -12.00 -13.33
C ARG A 2 -11.82 -11.35 -12.29
N SER A 3 -12.98 -11.94 -12.00
CA SER A 3 -13.92 -11.50 -10.94
C SER A 3 -13.38 -11.80 -9.53
N ARG A 4 -12.88 -13.01 -9.29
CA ARG A 4 -12.30 -13.42 -8.00
C ARG A 4 -11.11 -12.54 -7.60
N SER A 5 -10.16 -12.29 -8.50
CA SER A 5 -9.03 -11.39 -8.20
C SER A 5 -9.46 -9.94 -7.93
N ARG A 6 -10.57 -9.48 -8.52
CA ARG A 6 -11.12 -8.15 -8.21
C ARG A 6 -11.71 -8.10 -6.81
N LEU A 7 -12.51 -9.12 -6.43
CA LEU A 7 -13.06 -9.23 -5.08
C LEU A 7 -11.95 -9.27 -4.02
N LEU A 8 -10.91 -10.07 -4.24
CA LEU A 8 -9.77 -10.15 -3.31
C LEU A 8 -9.01 -8.81 -3.19
N LEU A 9 -8.83 -8.08 -4.29
CA LEU A 9 -8.21 -6.75 -4.24
C LEU A 9 -9.10 -5.73 -3.53
N CYS A 10 -10.42 -5.76 -3.77
CA CYS A 10 -11.36 -4.91 -3.07
C CYS A 10 -11.38 -5.22 -1.56
N GLY A 11 -11.34 -6.50 -1.20
CA GLY A 11 -11.21 -6.95 0.19
C GLY A 11 -9.91 -6.46 0.83
N LEU A 12 -8.77 -6.61 0.15
CA LEU A 12 -7.48 -6.10 0.63
C LEU A 12 -7.52 -4.58 0.86
N VAL A 13 -8.00 -3.82 -0.14
CA VAL A 13 -8.07 -2.35 -0.05
C VAL A 13 -9.03 -1.93 1.07
N GLY A 14 -10.21 -2.56 1.14
CA GLY A 14 -11.19 -2.30 2.19
C GLY A 14 -10.63 -2.60 3.58
N GLY A 15 -9.96 -3.73 3.76
CA GLY A 15 -9.31 -4.10 5.01
C GLY A 15 -8.20 -3.13 5.43
N VAL A 16 -7.32 -2.74 4.51
CA VAL A 16 -6.26 -1.76 4.80
C VAL A 16 -6.84 -0.39 5.18
N VAL A 17 -7.84 0.10 4.43
CA VAL A 17 -8.49 1.38 4.72
C VAL A 17 -9.19 1.32 6.08
N LEU A 18 -10.01 0.29 6.32
CA LEU A 18 -10.71 0.09 7.58
C LEU A 18 -9.75 0.06 8.77
N TRP A 19 -8.65 -0.70 8.66
CA TRP A 19 -7.65 -0.80 9.71
C TRP A 19 -6.96 0.53 9.99
N CYS A 20 -6.49 1.24 8.95
CA CYS A 20 -5.87 2.55 9.11
C CYS A 20 -6.82 3.59 9.70
N THR A 21 -8.09 3.59 9.28
CA THR A 21 -9.11 4.46 9.84
C THR A 21 -9.35 4.14 11.31
N ALA A 22 -9.44 2.85 11.68
CA ALA A 22 -9.60 2.44 13.08
C ALA A 22 -8.42 2.89 13.95
N LEU A 23 -7.18 2.72 13.48
CA LEU A 23 -5.97 3.18 14.18
C LEU A 23 -5.98 4.69 14.43
N ALA A 24 -6.39 5.48 13.44
CA ALA A 24 -6.45 6.95 13.55
C ALA A 24 -7.65 7.45 14.37
N ALA A 25 -8.81 6.78 14.26
CA ALA A 25 -10.05 7.17 14.94
C ALA A 25 -10.03 6.80 16.44
N THR A 26 -9.28 5.78 16.84
CA THR A 26 -9.20 5.34 18.24
C THR A 26 -8.74 6.45 19.20
N PRO A 27 -7.57 7.12 19.02
CA PRO A 27 -7.17 8.20 19.92
C PRO A 27 -8.12 9.39 19.88
N TYR A 28 -8.73 9.68 18.72
CA TYR A 28 -9.71 10.75 18.59
C TYR A 28 -10.96 10.47 19.45
N THR A 29 -11.55 9.28 19.31
CA THR A 29 -12.76 8.92 20.07
C THR A 29 -12.49 8.86 21.58
N LEU A 30 -11.37 8.25 22.00
CA LEU A 30 -10.99 8.20 23.42
C LEU A 30 -10.79 9.59 24.02
N ARG A 31 -10.17 10.51 23.28
CA ARG A 31 -10.00 11.89 23.75
C ARG A 31 -11.34 12.60 23.99
N HIS A 32 -12.34 12.33 23.15
CA HIS A 32 -13.63 13.03 23.18
C HIS A 32 -14.68 12.29 24.01
N GLY A 33 -14.26 11.51 25.02
CA GLY A 33 -15.17 10.88 25.96
C GLY A 33 -15.92 9.69 25.40
N ALA A 34 -15.26 8.84 24.61
CA ALA A 34 -15.85 7.59 24.12
C ALA A 34 -16.51 6.80 25.25
N ALA A 35 -17.77 6.42 25.02
CA ALA A 35 -18.56 5.60 25.94
C ALA A 35 -19.22 4.43 25.18
N GLY A 36 -19.65 3.42 25.94
CA GLY A 36 -20.36 2.25 25.39
C GLY A 36 -19.58 1.58 24.26
N GLY A 37 -20.25 1.38 23.11
CA GLY A 37 -19.67 0.69 21.96
C GLY A 37 -18.39 1.32 21.40
N ALA A 38 -18.22 2.65 21.49
CA ALA A 38 -17.01 3.31 21.00
C ALA A 38 -15.78 2.97 21.87
N LEU A 39 -15.96 2.85 23.19
CA LEU A 39 -14.91 2.43 24.11
C LEU A 39 -14.52 0.97 23.88
N VAL A 40 -15.52 0.10 23.66
CA VAL A 40 -15.28 -1.32 23.33
C VAL A 40 -14.53 -1.45 22.01
N ALA A 41 -14.93 -0.70 20.98
CA ALA A 41 -14.25 -0.69 19.69
C ALA A 41 -12.80 -0.20 19.81
N GLY A 42 -12.56 0.91 20.51
CA GLY A 42 -11.20 1.40 20.76
C GLY A 42 -10.33 0.38 21.48
N SER A 43 -10.86 -0.25 22.53
CA SER A 43 -10.18 -1.31 23.27
C SER A 43 -9.85 -2.52 22.39
N ALA A 44 -10.80 -2.93 21.54
CA ALA A 44 -10.58 -4.00 20.57
C ALA A 44 -9.47 -3.66 19.57
N VAL A 45 -9.37 -2.40 19.12
CA VAL A 45 -8.29 -1.96 18.24
C VAL A 45 -6.93 -2.08 18.93
N TYR A 46 -6.78 -1.65 20.19
CA TYR A 46 -5.54 -1.87 20.94
C TYR A 46 -5.22 -3.35 21.12
N LEU A 47 -6.21 -4.18 21.47
CA LEU A 47 -6.00 -5.62 21.63
C LEU A 47 -5.50 -6.27 20.33
N VAL A 48 -6.17 -6.00 19.21
CA VAL A 48 -5.74 -6.54 17.90
C VAL A 48 -4.37 -5.99 17.51
N ALA A 49 -4.11 -4.71 17.74
CA ALA A 49 -2.82 -4.10 17.43
C ALA A 49 -1.67 -4.66 18.29
N SER A 50 -1.96 -5.11 19.53
CA SER A 50 -0.95 -5.68 20.43
C SER A 50 -0.35 -6.99 19.91
N ALA A 51 -1.09 -7.72 19.07
CA ALA A 51 -0.61 -8.95 18.45
C ALA A 51 0.52 -8.71 17.44
N VAL A 52 0.66 -7.49 16.91
CA VAL A 52 1.67 -7.13 15.89
C VAL A 52 2.59 -6.00 16.35
N CYS A 53 2.27 -5.33 17.46
CA CYS A 53 3.01 -4.18 17.95
C CYS A 53 3.10 -4.18 19.48
N HIS A 54 4.29 -3.96 20.01
CA HIS A 54 4.54 -3.89 21.46
C HIS A 54 4.00 -2.61 22.15
N GLN A 55 3.33 -1.71 21.42
CA GLN A 55 2.65 -0.52 21.96
C GLN A 55 3.46 0.33 22.96
N ARG A 56 4.75 0.46 22.70
CA ARG A 56 5.65 1.30 23.50
C ARG A 56 5.27 2.79 23.39
N ALA A 57 4.92 3.40 24.52
CA ALA A 57 4.55 4.82 24.57
C ALA A 57 5.68 5.72 24.04
N ASP A 58 6.94 5.48 24.44
CA ASP A 58 8.11 6.24 23.98
C ASP A 58 8.32 6.23 22.44
N ARG A 59 7.70 5.27 21.73
CA ARG A 59 7.87 5.05 20.29
C ARG A 59 6.57 5.21 19.49
N SER A 60 5.52 5.74 20.11
CA SER A 60 4.20 5.90 19.52
C SER A 60 3.85 7.38 19.38
N PHE A 61 3.07 7.74 18.36
CA PHE A 61 2.52 9.09 18.29
C PHE A 61 1.41 9.26 19.33
N HIS A 62 1.21 10.50 19.80
CA HIS A 62 0.15 10.82 20.77
C HIS A 62 -0.76 11.92 20.21
N PRO A 63 -1.47 11.68 19.10
CA PRO A 63 -2.41 12.67 18.58
C PRO A 63 -3.48 12.95 19.65
N TRP A 64 -3.75 14.24 19.89
CA TRP A 64 -4.64 14.68 20.98
C TRP A 64 -4.25 14.20 22.40
N GLY A 65 -2.98 13.87 22.63
CA GLY A 65 -2.49 13.39 23.91
C GLY A 65 -2.82 11.91 24.21
N VAL A 66 -3.42 11.19 23.26
CA VAL A 66 -3.73 9.76 23.39
C VAL A 66 -2.79 8.97 22.48
N GLN A 67 -2.12 7.96 23.02
CA GLN A 67 -1.18 7.12 22.29
C GLN A 67 -1.88 6.43 21.10
N LEU A 68 -1.28 6.40 19.90
CA LEU A 68 -1.79 5.55 18.83
C LEU A 68 -1.73 4.06 19.24
N PRO A 69 -2.64 3.20 18.74
CA PRO A 69 -2.60 1.76 19.01
C PRO A 69 -1.35 1.05 18.47
N VAL A 70 -0.48 1.74 17.72
CA VAL A 70 0.75 1.21 17.15
C VAL A 70 1.89 2.22 17.20
N CYS A 71 3.13 1.73 17.21
CA CYS A 71 4.33 2.56 17.17
C CYS A 71 4.52 3.28 15.82
N GLY A 72 5.40 4.28 15.80
CA GLY A 72 5.69 5.09 14.61
C GLY A 72 6.11 4.28 13.39
N ARG A 73 6.90 3.21 13.57
CA ARG A 73 7.31 2.31 12.47
C ARG A 73 6.11 1.59 11.84
N CYS A 74 5.24 1.02 12.67
CA CYS A 74 4.02 0.35 12.21
C CYS A 74 3.07 1.33 11.52
N ALA A 75 2.89 2.53 12.09
CA ALA A 75 2.14 3.60 11.45
C ALA A 75 2.70 3.93 10.06
N GLY A 76 4.02 3.99 9.91
CA GLY A 76 4.71 4.17 8.62
C GLY A 76 4.46 3.04 7.62
N LEU A 77 4.49 1.77 8.06
CA LEU A 77 4.17 0.62 7.20
C LEU A 77 2.73 0.70 6.67
N TYR A 78 1.77 0.99 7.53
CA TYR A 78 0.36 1.09 7.16
C TYR A 78 0.08 2.30 6.25
N ALA A 79 0.68 3.46 6.56
CA ALA A 79 0.62 4.63 5.70
C ALA A 79 1.25 4.34 4.32
N GLY A 80 2.40 3.66 4.29
CA GLY A 80 3.03 3.21 3.05
C GLY A 80 2.14 2.27 2.23
N ALA A 81 1.44 1.34 2.88
CA ALA A 81 0.50 0.46 2.19
C ALA A 81 -0.65 1.26 1.52
N LEU A 82 -1.22 2.26 2.22
CA LEU A 82 -2.21 3.17 1.65
C LEU A 82 -1.66 3.95 0.46
N LEU A 83 -0.45 4.51 0.58
CA LEU A 83 0.22 5.21 -0.52
C LEU A 83 0.43 4.30 -1.74
N GLY A 84 0.79 3.04 -1.51
CA GLY A 84 0.90 2.03 -2.56
C GLY A 84 -0.44 1.78 -3.29
N ILE A 85 -1.55 1.72 -2.56
CA ILE A 85 -2.90 1.60 -3.13
C ILE A 85 -3.23 2.83 -3.99
N CYS A 86 -3.01 4.03 -3.45
CA CYS A 86 -3.26 5.30 -4.14
C CYS A 86 -2.44 5.42 -5.43
N ALA A 87 -1.12 5.14 -5.36
CA ALA A 87 -0.22 5.19 -6.51
C ALA A 87 -0.62 4.18 -7.60
N ALA A 88 -1.04 2.97 -7.21
CA ALA A 88 -1.54 1.96 -8.14
C ALA A 88 -2.87 2.38 -8.79
N GLY A 89 -3.79 2.97 -8.03
CA GLY A 89 -5.05 3.49 -8.53
C GLY A 89 -4.86 4.65 -9.52
N PHE A 90 -4.02 5.62 -9.17
CA PHE A 90 -3.72 6.77 -10.01
C PHE A 90 -3.04 6.38 -11.32
N SER A 91 -2.05 5.48 -11.26
CA SER A 91 -1.36 4.97 -12.45
C SER A 91 -2.31 4.24 -13.41
N ARG A 92 -3.28 3.49 -12.88
CA ARG A 92 -4.32 2.82 -13.69
C ARG A 92 -5.26 3.80 -14.37
N ARG A 93 -5.72 4.83 -13.65
CA ARG A 93 -6.59 5.89 -14.21
C ARG A 93 -5.89 6.62 -15.35
N ARG A 94 -4.63 7.03 -15.16
CA ARG A 94 -3.82 7.69 -16.20
C ARG A 94 -3.64 6.81 -17.43
N ASN A 95 -3.31 5.52 -17.26
CA ASN A 95 -3.16 4.63 -18.41
C ASN A 95 -4.48 4.43 -19.16
N SER A 96 -5.59 4.21 -18.44
CA SER A 96 -6.91 4.08 -19.08
C SER A 96 -7.33 5.35 -19.83
N GLN A 97 -7.00 6.53 -19.33
CA GLN A 97 -7.28 7.80 -20.01
C GLN A 97 -6.45 7.93 -21.29
N ARG A 98 -5.16 7.55 -21.23
CA ARG A 98 -4.27 7.54 -22.40
C ARG A 98 -4.78 6.58 -23.47
N ASP A 99 -5.18 5.37 -23.10
CA ASP A 99 -5.72 4.37 -24.02
C ASP A 99 -7.02 4.85 -24.69
N ARG A 100 -7.90 5.53 -23.93
CA ARG A 100 -9.12 6.15 -24.47
C ARG A 100 -8.81 7.27 -25.46
N LYS A 101 -7.89 8.19 -25.14
CA LYS A 101 -7.48 9.26 -26.06
C LYS A 101 -6.86 8.72 -27.34
N PHE A 102 -6.03 7.68 -27.23
CA PHE A 102 -5.45 7.00 -28.38
C PHE A 102 -6.55 6.37 -29.27
N ALA A 103 -7.49 5.64 -28.67
CA ALA A 103 -8.62 5.05 -29.41
C ALA A 103 -9.50 6.11 -30.10
N GLN A 104 -9.76 7.24 -29.43
CA GLN A 104 -10.46 8.38 -30.01
C GLN A 104 -9.69 9.00 -31.18
N GLY A 105 -8.37 9.18 -31.05
CA GLY A 105 -7.52 9.69 -32.13
C GLY A 105 -7.51 8.79 -33.37
N VAL A 106 -7.49 7.47 -33.18
CA VAL A 106 -7.56 6.50 -34.29
C VAL A 106 -8.91 6.55 -35.02
N CYS A 107 -10.03 6.67 -34.28
CA CYS A 107 -11.37 6.81 -34.88
C CYS A 107 -11.53 8.15 -35.61
N ALA A 108 -11.02 9.24 -35.02
CA ALA A 108 -11.06 10.58 -35.62
C ALA A 108 -10.20 10.69 -36.88
N ALA A 109 -9.10 9.95 -36.97
CA ALA A 109 -8.23 9.91 -38.14
C ALA A 109 -8.79 9.10 -39.32
N GLY A 110 -9.99 8.52 -39.22
CA GLY A 110 -10.62 7.77 -40.31
C GLY A 110 -9.83 6.54 -40.76
N VAL A 111 -8.87 6.06 -39.95
CA VAL A 111 -8.04 4.90 -40.29
C VAL A 111 -8.91 3.66 -40.17
N SER A 112 -9.55 3.31 -41.28
CA SER A 112 -10.18 2.00 -41.51
C SER A 112 -9.10 0.93 -41.33
N HIS A 113 -8.95 0.45 -40.10
CA HIS A 113 -8.02 -0.61 -39.78
C HIS A 113 -8.55 -1.90 -40.40
N ARG A 114 -8.09 -2.20 -41.64
CA ARG A 114 -8.29 -3.49 -42.28
C ARG A 114 -7.64 -4.54 -41.36
N ARG A 115 -8.46 -5.19 -40.54
CA ARG A 115 -8.05 -6.11 -39.47
C ARG A 115 -7.24 -7.26 -40.06
N ASN A 116 -5.92 -7.20 -39.94
CA ASN A 116 -5.05 -8.35 -40.12
C ASN A 116 -4.69 -8.90 -38.73
N SER A 117 -5.44 -9.90 -38.29
CA SER A 117 -5.36 -10.50 -36.95
C SER A 117 -3.96 -11.00 -36.56
N GLN A 118 -3.10 -11.27 -37.55
CA GLN A 118 -1.72 -11.69 -37.34
C GLN A 118 -0.78 -10.52 -37.00
N ARG A 119 -1.02 -9.32 -37.57
CA ARG A 119 -0.16 -8.14 -37.36
C ARG A 119 -0.45 -7.49 -35.99
N ASP A 120 -1.71 -7.51 -35.56
CA ASP A 120 -2.15 -7.00 -34.25
C ASP A 120 -1.53 -7.78 -33.08
N ARG A 121 -1.32 -9.10 -33.24
CA ARG A 121 -0.63 -9.93 -32.24
C ARG A 121 0.83 -9.53 -32.06
N LYS A 122 1.56 -9.25 -33.16
CA LYS A 122 2.97 -8.81 -33.10
C LYS A 122 3.11 -7.38 -32.59
N PHE A 123 2.17 -6.48 -32.89
CA PHE A 123 2.19 -5.11 -32.37
C PHE A 123 1.86 -5.04 -30.88
N ALA A 124 0.91 -5.86 -30.41
CA ALA A 124 0.62 -6.00 -28.97
C ALA A 124 1.82 -6.57 -28.19
N GLN A 125 2.67 -7.38 -28.83
CA GLN A 125 3.93 -7.89 -28.27
C GLN A 125 5.07 -6.85 -28.29
N GLY A 126 4.95 -5.78 -29.10
CA GLY A 126 5.96 -4.73 -29.25
C GLY A 126 5.68 -3.42 -28.52
N LEU A 127 4.50 -3.26 -27.89
CA LEU A 127 4.17 -2.07 -27.09
C LEU A 127 5.00 -2.04 -25.78
N PRO A 128 5.87 -1.05 -25.56
CA PRO A 128 6.59 -0.88 -24.30
C PRO A 128 5.60 -0.47 -23.21
N GLY A 129 4.97 -1.45 -22.56
CA GLY A 129 3.99 -1.20 -21.51
C GLY A 129 3.04 -2.35 -21.21
N ALA A 130 2.90 -3.32 -22.12
CA ALA A 130 2.04 -4.49 -21.92
C ALA A 130 2.80 -5.60 -21.19
N GLY A 131 2.77 -5.56 -19.86
CA GLY A 131 3.02 -6.74 -19.04
C GLY A 131 4.48 -7.13 -18.86
N ARG A 132 5.28 -6.26 -18.22
CA ARG A 132 6.40 -6.79 -17.43
C ARG A 132 5.80 -7.62 -16.29
N SER A 133 5.68 -8.93 -16.52
CA SER A 133 5.51 -9.89 -15.43
C SER A 133 6.68 -9.66 -14.48
N PHE A 134 6.35 -9.26 -13.26
CA PHE A 134 7.36 -9.07 -12.23
C PHE A 134 7.79 -10.46 -11.80
N ARG A 135 8.88 -10.97 -12.37
CA ARG A 135 9.45 -12.28 -12.02
C ARG A 135 9.65 -12.30 -10.49
N GLY A 136 9.23 -13.36 -9.78
CA GLY A 136 9.24 -13.39 -8.30
C GLY A 136 10.56 -12.96 -7.67
N ARG A 137 11.69 -13.31 -8.30
CA ARG A 137 13.05 -12.86 -7.91
C ARG A 137 13.25 -11.35 -7.90
N THR A 138 12.66 -10.62 -8.85
CA THR A 138 12.67 -9.14 -8.84
C THR A 138 11.76 -8.57 -7.76
N ALA A 139 10.63 -9.23 -7.46
CA ALA A 139 9.70 -8.81 -6.40
C ALA A 139 10.34 -8.87 -5.00
N GLY A 140 11.03 -9.98 -4.71
CA GLY A 140 11.78 -10.15 -3.47
C GLY A 140 12.91 -9.12 -3.33
N ARG A 141 13.66 -8.83 -4.41
CA ARG A 141 14.72 -7.81 -4.38
C ARG A 141 14.18 -6.40 -4.09
N VAL A 142 13.03 -6.04 -4.66
CA VAL A 142 12.39 -4.75 -4.37
C VAL A 142 11.93 -4.67 -2.92
N LEU A 143 11.34 -5.74 -2.36
CA LEU A 143 10.98 -5.78 -0.94
C LEU A 143 12.22 -5.64 -0.04
N ALA A 144 13.29 -6.38 -0.33
CA ALA A 144 14.54 -6.32 0.42
C ALA A 144 15.16 -4.92 0.36
N ALA A 145 15.24 -4.32 -0.82
CA ALA A 145 15.74 -2.95 -0.98
C ALA A 145 14.86 -1.93 -0.24
N ALA A 146 13.54 -2.09 -0.29
CA ALA A 146 12.60 -1.21 0.42
C ALA A 146 12.66 -1.36 1.94
N ALA A 147 13.13 -2.51 2.46
CA ALA A 147 13.35 -2.75 3.87
C ALA A 147 14.64 -2.11 4.40
N LEU A 148 15.61 -1.78 3.53
CA LEU A 148 16.90 -1.20 3.92
C LEU A 148 16.78 0.07 4.80
N PRO A 149 15.98 1.10 4.44
CA PRO A 149 15.87 2.28 5.30
C PRO A 149 15.32 1.94 6.68
N THR A 150 14.35 1.03 6.78
CA THR A 150 13.81 0.57 8.06
C THR A 150 14.83 -0.24 8.85
N ALA A 151 15.56 -1.14 8.19
CA ALA A 151 16.59 -1.95 8.83
C ALA A 151 17.74 -1.09 9.36
N ALA A 152 18.19 -0.12 8.56
CA ALA A 152 19.22 0.83 8.97
C ALA A 152 18.78 1.64 10.20
N THR A 153 17.56 2.20 10.22
CA THR A 153 17.09 2.93 11.40
C THR A 153 16.92 2.03 12.62
N VAL A 154 16.47 0.78 12.44
CA VAL A 154 16.40 -0.19 13.55
C VAL A 154 17.78 -0.46 14.14
N LEU A 155 18.78 -0.74 13.30
CA LEU A 155 20.13 -1.09 13.73
C LEU A 155 20.83 0.09 14.42
N LEU A 156 20.74 1.28 13.83
CA LEU A 156 21.34 2.48 14.42
C LEU A 156 20.69 2.85 15.75
N GLU A 157 19.36 2.72 15.86
CA GLU A 157 18.62 2.99 17.09
C GLU A 157 18.89 1.92 18.17
N ALA A 158 19.01 0.64 17.79
CA ALA A 158 19.39 -0.44 18.70
C ALA A 158 20.83 -0.28 19.21
N GLY A 159 21.71 0.29 18.40
CA GLY A 159 23.08 0.66 18.80
C GLY A 159 23.17 1.97 19.59
N GLY A 160 22.05 2.67 19.84
CA GLY A 160 22.05 3.95 20.56
C GLY A 160 22.71 5.11 19.80
N LEU A 161 22.95 4.95 18.50
CA LEU A 161 23.69 5.93 17.68
C LEU A 161 22.81 7.10 17.23
N VAL A 162 21.50 6.88 17.11
CA VAL A 162 20.52 7.88 16.66
C VAL A 162 19.19 7.71 17.37
N ASP A 163 18.52 8.82 17.66
CA ASP A 163 17.09 8.85 18.01
C ASP A 163 16.31 9.58 16.92
N PRO A 164 15.79 8.85 15.90
CA PRO A 164 15.17 9.47 14.73
C PRO A 164 13.78 10.07 15.03
N GLY A 165 13.31 9.97 16.28
CA GLY A 165 11.95 10.34 16.68
C GLY A 165 10.88 9.51 15.97
N ASN A 166 9.61 9.75 16.31
CA ASN A 166 8.50 8.95 15.76
C ASN A 166 8.27 9.19 14.26
N LEU A 167 8.53 10.41 13.78
CA LEU A 167 8.39 10.73 12.37
C LEU A 167 9.48 10.08 11.52
N GLY A 168 10.74 10.08 11.98
CA GLY A 168 11.83 9.39 11.27
C GLY A 168 11.62 7.88 11.24
N ARG A 169 11.18 7.29 12.37
CA ARG A 169 10.74 5.89 12.44
C ARG A 169 9.65 5.58 11.42
N ALA A 170 8.61 6.43 11.31
CA ALA A 170 7.53 6.26 10.35
C ALA A 170 8.00 6.39 8.90
N ALA A 171 8.74 7.46 8.58
CA ALA A 171 9.22 7.74 7.23
C ALA A 171 10.11 6.61 6.69
N SER A 172 11.00 6.07 7.53
CA SER A 172 11.87 4.96 7.14
C SER A 172 11.13 3.65 6.81
N ALA A 173 9.89 3.50 7.30
CA ALA A 173 9.06 2.31 7.09
C ALA A 173 8.10 2.44 5.89
N VAL A 174 7.84 3.64 5.40
CA VAL A 174 6.95 3.89 4.24
C VAL A 174 7.35 3.10 2.99
N PRO A 175 8.63 3.05 2.57
CA PRO A 175 9.03 2.32 1.36
C PRO A 175 8.67 0.84 1.43
N LEU A 176 8.91 0.21 2.60
CA LEU A 176 8.57 -1.20 2.83
C LEU A 176 7.06 -1.43 2.76
N GLY A 177 6.25 -0.55 3.35
CA GLY A 177 4.79 -0.62 3.26
C GLY A 177 4.25 -0.53 1.84
N VAL A 178 4.78 0.40 1.03
CA VAL A 178 4.44 0.55 -0.39
C VAL A 178 4.79 -0.72 -1.16
N ALA A 179 6.00 -1.25 -0.97
CA ALA A 179 6.50 -2.43 -1.66
C ALA A 179 5.71 -3.69 -1.28
N ALA A 180 5.41 -3.89 0.01
CA ALA A 180 4.61 -5.00 0.53
C ALA A 180 3.20 -5.00 -0.09
N CYS A 181 2.53 -3.85 -0.10
CA CYS A 181 1.22 -3.71 -0.74
C CYS A 181 1.26 -4.04 -2.23
N ALA A 182 2.27 -3.53 -2.95
CA ALA A 182 2.46 -3.83 -4.37
C ALA A 182 2.70 -5.32 -4.63
N PHE A 183 3.50 -5.98 -3.77
CA PHE A 183 3.77 -7.40 -3.82
C PHE A 183 2.50 -8.24 -3.64
N VAL A 184 1.74 -8.02 -2.55
CA VAL A 184 0.49 -8.74 -2.26
C VAL A 184 -0.51 -8.53 -3.40
N ALA A 185 -0.66 -7.29 -3.88
CA ALA A 185 -1.53 -7.00 -5.02
C ALA A 185 -1.02 -7.62 -6.34
N GLY A 186 0.28 -7.93 -6.44
CA GLY A 186 0.89 -8.71 -7.54
C GLY A 186 0.54 -10.20 -7.44
N VAL A 187 0.65 -10.77 -6.24
CA VAL A 187 0.29 -12.17 -5.94
C VAL A 187 -1.19 -12.42 -6.22
N ILE A 188 -2.11 -11.57 -5.74
CA ILE A 188 -3.56 -11.70 -5.98
C ILE A 188 -3.90 -11.68 -7.49
N ARG A 189 -3.07 -11.01 -8.29
CA ARG A 189 -3.23 -10.91 -9.74
C ARG A 189 -2.53 -12.02 -10.52
N GLY A 190 -1.86 -12.96 -9.85
CA GLY A 190 -1.07 -14.01 -10.48
C GLY A 190 0.14 -13.47 -11.26
N LYS A 191 0.71 -12.34 -10.83
CA LYS A 191 1.89 -11.74 -11.49
C LYS A 191 3.21 -12.09 -10.80
N VAL A 192 3.14 -12.61 -9.59
CA VAL A 192 4.26 -12.96 -8.73
C VAL A 192 4.01 -14.40 -8.29
N HIS A 193 5.01 -15.25 -8.54
CA HIS A 193 5.06 -16.66 -8.16
C HIS A 193 6.38 -16.91 -7.44
#